data_AF-A0A2E9AE41-F1
#
_entry.id   AF-A0A2E9AE41-F1
#
_cell.length_a   1.000
_cell.length_b   1.000
_cell.length_c   1.000
_cell.angle_alpha   90.00
_cell.angle_beta   90.00
_cell.angle_gamma   90.00
#
_symmetry.space_group_name_H-M   'P 1'
#
loop_
_entity.id
_entity.type
_entity.pdbx_description
1 polymer ?
#
loop_
_entity_poly.entity_id
_entity_poly.type
_entity_poly.pdbx_seq_one_letter_code
_entity_poly.pdbx_strand_id
1 'polypeptide(L)'
;MRSSLTITESQAKSMIAHAQHGLPNEACGLLGGKSGHVSTVYPGTNAEHSPISYLLDPIDQFNAMQMIDKNGEDLIGIFHSHPKGVAIPSEIDITQAYYPKAAYVILARHNKNDWYMRAYYLVECQINEVRIRIIDTQHTILESDKRTN
;
A
#
# COMPACT_ATOMS: atom_id res chain seq x y z
N MET A 1 -11.23 -13.66 -3.03
CA MET A 1 -10.42 -12.45 -2.80
C MET A 1 -11.13 -11.55 -1.81
N ARG A 2 -10.42 -10.81 -0.98
CA ARG A 2 -11.05 -9.95 0.05
C ARG A 2 -11.58 -8.68 -0.61
N SER A 3 -12.80 -8.26 -0.27
CA SER A 3 -13.45 -7.10 -0.90
C SER A 3 -13.03 -5.74 -0.32
N SER A 4 -12.19 -5.73 0.73
CA SER A 4 -11.71 -4.48 1.33
C SER A 4 -10.31 -4.58 1.92
N LEU A 5 -9.61 -3.45 1.93
CA LEU A 5 -8.34 -3.21 2.60
C LEU A 5 -8.55 -2.13 3.68
N THR A 6 -8.24 -2.44 4.93
CA THR A 6 -8.37 -1.52 6.06
C THR A 6 -7.01 -0.91 6.37
N ILE A 7 -6.95 0.41 6.44
CA ILE A 7 -5.76 1.19 6.82
C ILE A 7 -6.13 2.21 7.88
N THR A 8 -5.17 2.65 8.68
CA THR A 8 -5.37 3.78 9.61
C THR A 8 -5.13 5.12 8.92
N GLU A 9 -5.61 6.21 9.52
CA GLU A 9 -5.25 7.56 9.07
C GLU A 9 -3.73 7.81 9.09
N SER A 10 -3.03 7.28 10.08
CA SER A 10 -1.58 7.46 10.21
C SER A 10 -0.83 6.75 9.08
N GLN A 11 -1.26 5.55 8.69
CA GLN A 11 -0.71 4.82 7.55
C GLN A 11 -1.00 5.53 6.23
N ALA A 12 -2.24 6.04 6.05
CA ALA A 12 -2.60 6.83 4.87
C ALA A 12 -1.73 8.08 4.75
N LYS A 13 -1.56 8.83 5.84
CA LYS A 13 -0.68 10.02 5.90
C LYS A 13 0.79 9.67 5.62
N SER A 14 1.27 8.53 6.13
CA SER A 14 2.64 8.05 5.88
C SER A 14 2.87 7.77 4.39
N MET A 15 1.96 7.05 3.72
CA MET A 15 2.06 6.79 2.29
C MET A 15 2.01 8.08 1.46
N ILE A 16 1.11 9.01 1.80
CA ILE A 16 1.00 10.31 1.12
C ILE A 16 2.27 11.14 1.31
N ALA A 17 2.82 11.19 2.52
CA ALA A 17 4.06 11.91 2.80
C ALA A 17 5.23 11.32 2.00
N HIS A 18 5.33 9.99 1.90
CA HIS A 18 6.34 9.34 1.06
C HIS A 18 6.17 9.71 -0.42
N ALA A 19 4.94 9.68 -0.93
CA ALA A 19 4.62 10.08 -2.29
C ALA A 19 4.93 11.55 -2.57
N GLN A 20 4.76 12.44 -1.60
CA GLN A 20 5.13 13.85 -1.70
C GLN A 20 6.66 14.05 -1.75
N HIS A 21 7.41 13.34 -0.91
CA HIS A 21 8.87 13.41 -0.91
C HIS A 21 9.50 12.80 -2.16
N GLY A 22 8.87 11.78 -2.76
CA GLY A 22 9.35 11.13 -3.97
C GLY A 22 9.22 11.96 -5.26
N LEU A 23 8.49 13.08 -5.24
CA LEU A 23 8.27 13.91 -6.42
C LEU A 23 9.60 14.42 -7.02
N PRO A 24 9.71 14.48 -8.37
CA PRO A 24 8.66 14.24 -9.37
C PRO A 24 8.47 12.77 -9.77
N ASN A 25 9.15 11.83 -9.11
CA ASN A 25 9.15 10.41 -9.43
C ASN A 25 8.02 9.67 -8.70
N GLU A 26 7.71 8.47 -9.18
CA GLU A 26 6.85 7.55 -8.46
C GLU A 26 7.55 7.11 -7.18
N ALA A 27 6.82 7.15 -6.07
CA ALA A 27 7.23 6.55 -4.81
C ALA A 27 6.60 5.16 -4.72
N CYS A 28 7.28 4.21 -4.09
CA CYS A 28 6.78 2.85 -3.92
C CYS A 28 7.07 2.28 -2.52
N GLY A 29 6.42 1.19 -2.18
CA GLY A 29 6.67 0.47 -0.93
C GLY A 29 5.73 -0.72 -0.72
N LEU A 30 5.92 -1.40 0.42
CA LEU A 30 5.17 -2.60 0.80
C LEU A 30 4.24 -2.32 1.98
N LEU A 31 3.16 -3.09 2.06
CA LEU A 31 2.18 -3.05 3.14
C LEU A 31 2.14 -4.42 3.82
N GLY A 32 2.58 -4.46 5.08
CA GLY A 32 2.50 -5.62 5.94
C GLY A 32 1.25 -5.58 6.79
N GLY A 33 0.63 -6.74 7.02
CA GLY A 33 -0.55 -6.84 7.87
C GLY A 33 -1.19 -8.20 7.87
N LYS A 34 -2.42 -8.30 8.38
CA LYS A 34 -3.17 -9.55 8.43
C LYS A 34 -4.62 -9.35 8.07
N SER A 35 -5.22 -10.35 7.45
CA SER A 35 -6.68 -10.37 7.26
C SER A 35 -7.24 -9.12 6.57
N GLY A 36 -6.48 -8.52 5.65
CA GLY A 36 -6.86 -7.28 4.97
C GLY A 36 -6.72 -6.00 5.80
N HIS A 37 -6.12 -6.08 6.98
CA HIS A 37 -5.78 -4.94 7.84
C HIS A 37 -4.30 -4.67 7.74
N VAL A 38 -3.93 -3.49 7.26
CA VAL A 38 -2.53 -3.04 7.25
C VAL A 38 -2.12 -2.74 8.68
N SER A 39 -1.01 -3.33 9.09
CA SER A 39 -0.36 -3.06 10.38
C SER A 39 0.79 -2.08 10.19
N THR A 40 1.61 -2.32 9.16
CA THR A 40 2.86 -1.60 8.95
C THR A 40 2.99 -1.17 7.49
N VAL A 41 3.43 0.08 7.28
CA VAL A 41 3.82 0.61 5.97
C VAL A 41 5.33 0.58 5.89
N TYR A 42 5.86 0.01 4.82
CA TYR A 42 7.29 -0.06 4.53
C TYR A 42 7.58 0.76 3.28
N PRO A 43 7.85 2.07 3.40
CA PRO A 43 8.28 2.88 2.28
C PRO A 43 9.62 2.38 1.76
N GLY A 44 9.78 2.36 0.44
CA GLY A 44 11.05 2.04 -0.18
C GLY A 44 11.42 3.01 -1.29
N THR A 45 12.62 2.82 -1.81
CA THR A 45 13.19 3.63 -2.87
C THR A 45 12.74 3.09 -4.23
N ASN A 46 12.34 4.00 -5.13
CA ASN A 46 12.16 3.67 -6.53
C ASN A 46 13.54 3.69 -7.23
N ALA A 47 14.08 2.50 -7.52
CA ALA A 47 15.39 2.32 -8.13
C ALA A 47 15.46 2.83 -9.59
N GLU A 48 14.31 2.96 -10.27
CA GLU A 48 14.27 3.52 -11.63
C GLU A 48 14.29 5.05 -11.67
N HIS A 49 14.03 5.71 -10.53
CA HIS A 49 13.90 7.17 -10.45
C HIS A 49 12.99 7.74 -11.56
N SER A 50 11.90 7.03 -11.87
CA SER A 50 11.01 7.31 -12.99
C SER A 50 9.70 7.94 -12.51
N PRO A 51 9.10 8.86 -13.28
CA PRO A 51 7.80 9.46 -12.97
C PRO A 51 6.58 8.65 -13.44
N ILE A 52 6.80 7.51 -14.11
CA ILE A 52 5.74 6.68 -14.73
C ILE A 52 5.93 5.17 -14.49
N SER A 53 6.97 4.80 -13.75
CA SER A 53 7.26 3.42 -13.43
C SER A 53 8.00 3.34 -12.10
N TYR A 54 7.85 2.21 -11.42
CA TYR A 54 8.55 1.93 -10.19
C TYR A 54 9.21 0.56 -10.22
N LEU A 55 10.42 0.50 -9.68
CA LEU A 55 11.06 -0.73 -9.26
C LEU A 55 11.47 -0.55 -7.80
N LEU A 56 10.87 -1.32 -6.91
CA LEU A 56 11.26 -1.27 -5.51
C LEU A 56 12.72 -1.71 -5.39
N ASP A 57 13.54 -0.90 -4.72
CA ASP A 57 14.95 -1.21 -4.52
C ASP A 57 15.10 -2.62 -3.90
N PRO A 58 15.94 -3.51 -4.45
CA PRO A 58 16.04 -4.89 -3.99
C PRO A 58 16.45 -5.02 -2.51
N ILE A 59 17.24 -4.08 -1.99
CA ILE A 59 17.67 -4.09 -0.58
C ILE A 59 16.48 -3.66 0.29
N ASP A 60 15.76 -2.61 -0.09
CA ASP A 60 14.55 -2.16 0.61
C ASP A 60 13.47 -3.26 0.59
N GLN A 61 13.27 -3.90 -0.55
CA GLN A 61 12.35 -5.03 -0.70
C GLN A 61 12.73 -6.18 0.23
N PHE A 62 13.99 -6.59 0.25
CA PHE A 62 14.48 -7.67 1.10
C PHE A 62 14.29 -7.34 2.59
N ASN A 63 14.66 -6.13 3.01
CA ASN A 63 14.52 -5.68 4.39
C ASN A 63 13.06 -5.61 4.82
N ALA A 64 12.19 -5.08 3.97
CA ALA A 64 10.76 -5.02 4.24
C ALA A 64 10.15 -6.43 4.36
N MET A 65 10.49 -7.35 3.46
CA MET A 65 10.02 -8.74 3.52
C MET A 65 10.50 -9.47 4.79
N GLN A 66 11.77 -9.28 5.20
CA GLN A 66 12.25 -9.81 6.47
C GLN A 66 11.49 -9.22 7.66
N MET A 67 11.13 -7.94 7.60
CA MET A 67 10.41 -7.28 8.68
C MET A 67 8.96 -7.72 8.79
N ILE A 68 8.31 -7.92 7.65
CA ILE A 68 6.98 -8.53 7.56
C ILE A 68 6.99 -9.90 8.24
N ASP A 69 7.94 -10.76 7.88
CA ASP A 69 8.05 -12.11 8.48
C ASP A 69 8.36 -12.05 9.99
N LYS A 70 9.31 -11.22 10.40
CA LYS A 70 9.68 -11.06 11.82
C LYS A 70 8.54 -10.51 12.67
N ASN A 71 7.69 -9.64 12.12
CA ASN A 71 6.49 -9.15 12.78
C ASN A 71 5.32 -10.16 12.72
N GLY A 72 5.54 -11.30 12.05
CA GLY A 72 4.55 -12.33 11.81
C GLY A 72 3.42 -11.85 10.92
N GLU A 73 3.63 -10.83 10.09
CA GLU A 73 2.67 -10.24 9.15
C GLU A 73 2.70 -10.98 7.79
N ASP A 74 1.66 -10.79 6.98
CA ASP A 74 1.65 -11.16 5.57
C ASP A 74 1.92 -9.92 4.71
N LEU A 75 2.53 -10.09 3.54
CA LEU A 75 2.51 -9.07 2.49
C LEU A 75 1.09 -8.97 1.93
N ILE A 76 0.34 -7.97 2.36
CA ILE A 76 -1.06 -7.79 1.95
C ILE A 76 -1.25 -6.70 0.91
N GLY A 77 -0.23 -5.87 0.66
CA GLY A 77 -0.30 -4.88 -0.38
C GLY A 77 1.05 -4.32 -0.81
N ILE A 78 1.04 -3.70 -1.98
CA ILE A 78 2.13 -2.94 -2.57
C ILE A 78 1.53 -1.58 -2.89
N PHE A 79 2.19 -0.49 -2.54
CA PHE A 79 1.71 0.83 -2.90
C PHE A 79 2.69 1.55 -3.81
N HIS A 80 2.16 2.35 -4.71
CA HIS A 80 2.95 3.28 -5.51
C HIS A 80 2.18 4.57 -5.81
N SER A 81 2.89 5.61 -6.23
CA SER A 81 2.29 6.90 -6.56
C SER A 81 2.37 7.21 -8.04
N HIS A 82 1.32 7.84 -8.58
CA HIS A 82 1.28 8.44 -9.92
C HIS A 82 1.33 9.98 -9.78
N PRO A 83 2.51 10.62 -9.83
CA PRO A 83 2.69 12.05 -9.59
C PRO A 83 1.85 12.99 -10.45
N LYS A 84 1.56 12.57 -11.69
CA LYS A 84 0.81 13.33 -12.70
C LYS A 84 -0.41 12.57 -13.23
N GLY A 85 -0.72 11.40 -12.67
CA GLY A 85 -1.71 10.47 -13.21
C GLY A 85 -2.98 10.38 -12.37
N VAL A 86 -3.76 9.35 -12.69
CA VAL A 86 -4.95 8.95 -11.94
C VAL A 86 -4.64 7.72 -11.08
N ALA A 87 -5.39 7.49 -10.02
CA ALA A 87 -5.25 6.28 -9.20
C ALA A 87 -5.86 5.05 -9.88
N ILE A 88 -5.46 4.76 -11.11
CA ILE A 88 -5.88 3.61 -11.92
C ILE A 88 -4.60 2.95 -12.43
N PRO A 89 -4.47 1.61 -12.36
CA PRO A 89 -3.28 0.91 -12.83
C PRO A 89 -3.06 1.15 -14.31
N SER A 90 -1.83 1.48 -14.68
CA SER A 90 -1.36 1.57 -16.05
C SER A 90 -1.14 0.17 -16.65
N GLU A 91 -0.94 0.08 -17.97
CA GLU A 91 -0.56 -1.19 -18.61
C GLU A 91 0.76 -1.75 -18.05
N ILE A 92 1.68 -0.86 -17.69
CA ILE A 92 2.97 -1.22 -17.08
C ILE A 92 2.72 -1.88 -15.71
N ASP A 93 1.84 -1.30 -14.89
CA ASP A 93 1.48 -1.87 -13.58
C ASP A 93 0.85 -3.25 -13.69
N ILE A 94 -0.05 -3.45 -14.67
CA ILE A 94 -0.75 -4.72 -14.88
C ILE A 94 0.24 -5.81 -15.32
N THR A 95 1.16 -5.46 -16.22
CA THR A 95 2.17 -6.39 -16.73
C THR A 95 3.24 -6.74 -15.70
N GLN A 96 3.50 -5.85 -14.73
CA GLN A 96 4.47 -6.05 -13.66
C GLN A 96 3.83 -6.50 -12.33
N ALA A 97 2.57 -6.94 -12.36
CA ALA A 97 1.84 -7.41 -11.19
C ALA A 97 2.25 -8.83 -10.74
N TYR A 98 3.46 -8.98 -10.20
CA TYR A 98 4.00 -10.29 -9.81
C TYR A 98 3.45 -10.86 -8.49
N TYR A 99 2.68 -10.08 -7.72
CA TYR A 99 2.13 -10.48 -6.41
C TYR A 99 0.61 -10.58 -6.44
N PRO A 100 0.02 -11.66 -6.99
CA PRO A 100 -1.43 -11.77 -7.22
C PRO A 100 -2.27 -11.81 -5.93
N LYS A 101 -1.63 -12.06 -4.78
CA LYS A 101 -2.28 -12.06 -3.45
C LYS A 101 -2.22 -10.71 -2.74
N ALA A 102 -1.42 -9.77 -3.23
CA ALA A 102 -1.26 -8.44 -2.66
C ALA A 102 -2.22 -7.45 -3.36
N ALA A 103 -2.77 -6.52 -2.59
CA ALA A 103 -3.51 -5.39 -3.14
C ALA A 103 -2.53 -4.30 -3.61
N TYR A 104 -2.70 -3.83 -4.84
CA TYR A 104 -1.95 -2.72 -5.42
C TYR A 104 -2.66 -1.41 -5.09
N VAL A 105 -2.07 -0.61 -4.22
CA VAL A 105 -2.60 0.68 -3.76
C VAL A 105 -1.93 1.80 -4.54
N ILE A 106 -2.72 2.52 -5.33
CA ILE A 106 -2.22 3.60 -6.20
C ILE A 106 -2.61 4.92 -5.58
N LEU A 107 -1.62 5.75 -5.27
CA LEU A 107 -1.80 7.12 -4.80
C LEU A 107 -1.71 8.07 -5.99
N ALA A 108 -2.68 8.95 -6.15
CA ALA A 108 -2.65 9.98 -7.18
C ALA A 108 -3.00 11.35 -6.60
N ARG A 109 -2.72 12.39 -7.37
CA ARG A 109 -3.00 13.77 -7.00
C ARG A 109 -4.15 14.35 -7.82
N HIS A 110 -5.10 14.99 -7.15
CA HIS A 110 -6.04 15.89 -7.81
C HIS A 110 -5.38 17.25 -8.11
N ASN A 111 -4.57 17.75 -7.18
CA ASN A 111 -3.85 19.02 -7.28
C ASN A 111 -2.54 18.95 -6.44
N LYS A 112 -1.82 20.05 -6.20
CA LYS A 112 -0.51 20.00 -5.50
C LYS A 112 -0.57 19.38 -4.10
N ASN A 113 -1.68 19.56 -3.38
CA ASN A 113 -1.80 19.18 -1.96
C ASN A 113 -2.87 18.12 -1.69
N ASP A 114 -3.69 17.79 -2.68
CA ASP A 114 -4.80 16.85 -2.53
C ASP A 114 -4.45 15.50 -3.15
N TRP A 115 -4.18 14.52 -2.29
CA TRP A 115 -3.88 13.15 -2.65
C TRP A 115 -5.05 12.24 -2.33
N TYR A 116 -5.34 11.32 -3.24
CA TYR A 116 -6.32 10.26 -3.05
C TYR A 116 -5.70 8.92 -3.42
N MET A 117 -6.32 7.84 -2.95
CA MET A 117 -5.80 6.49 -3.16
C MET A 117 -6.92 5.52 -3.55
N ARG A 118 -6.58 4.57 -4.41
CA ARG A 118 -7.46 3.43 -4.78
C ARG A 118 -6.66 2.15 -4.73
N ALA A 119 -7.31 1.04 -4.41
CA ALA A 119 -6.67 -0.26 -4.30
C ALA A 119 -7.25 -1.23 -5.33
N TYR A 120 -6.41 -2.12 -5.87
CA TYR A 120 -6.79 -3.09 -6.88
C TYR A 120 -6.13 -4.44 -6.62
N TYR A 121 -6.84 -5.54 -6.87
CA TYR A 121 -6.19 -6.83 -7.12
C TYR A 121 -5.98 -6.98 -8.62
N LEU A 122 -4.73 -7.23 -8.99
CA LEU A 122 -4.30 -7.48 -10.36
C LEU A 122 -4.03 -8.97 -10.49
N VAL A 123 -4.96 -9.71 -11.10
CA VAL A 123 -4.89 -11.17 -11.22
C VAL A 123 -5.27 -11.55 -12.65
N GLU A 124 -4.42 -12.32 -13.33
CA GLU A 124 -4.69 -12.82 -14.69
C GLU A 124 -5.13 -11.70 -15.68
N CYS A 125 -4.45 -10.55 -15.63
CA CYS A 125 -4.78 -9.35 -16.43
C CYS A 125 -6.15 -8.71 -16.12
N GLN A 126 -6.84 -9.15 -15.06
CA GLN A 126 -8.07 -8.53 -14.59
C GLN A 126 -7.79 -7.51 -13.48
N ILE A 127 -8.45 -6.37 -13.59
CA ILE A 127 -8.40 -5.29 -12.61
C ILE A 127 -9.64 -5.39 -11.72
N ASN A 128 -9.46 -5.75 -10.46
CA ASN A 128 -10.54 -5.83 -9.48
C ASN A 128 -10.37 -4.75 -8.42
N GLU A 129 -11.24 -3.76 -8.40
CA GLU A 129 -11.17 -2.69 -7.40
C GLU A 129 -11.48 -3.22 -5.99
N VAL A 130 -10.68 -2.76 -5.03
CA VAL A 130 -10.75 -3.10 -3.62
C VAL A 130 -11.15 -1.87 -2.84
N ARG A 131 -12.18 -1.99 -1.99
CA ARG A 131 -12.62 -0.87 -1.17
C ARG A 131 -11.62 -0.60 -0.05
N ILE A 132 -11.06 0.62 -0.02
CA ILE A 132 -10.24 1.06 1.11
C ILE A 132 -11.15 1.54 2.24
N ARG A 133 -10.91 1.06 3.46
CA ARG A 133 -11.55 1.53 4.69
C ARG A 133 -10.50 2.21 5.55
N ILE A 134 -10.68 3.51 5.79
CA ILE A 134 -9.82 4.26 6.70
C ILE A 134 -10.46 4.23 8.09
N ILE A 135 -9.72 3.76 9.08
CA ILE A 135 -10.16 3.74 10.49
C ILE A 135 -9.31 4.71 11.32
N ASP A 136 -9.93 5.34 12.31
CA ASP A 136 -9.18 6.10 13.31
C ASP A 136 -8.60 5.14 14.36
N THR A 137 -7.40 5.43 14.84
CA THR A 137 -6.63 4.56 15.75
C THR A 137 -7.17 4.59 17.18
N GLN A 138 -8.28 5.31 17.44
CA GLN A 138 -8.83 5.49 18.79
C GLN A 138 -9.62 4.30 19.36
N HIS A 139 -9.69 3.13 18.72
CA HIS A 139 -10.48 2.03 19.29
C HIS A 139 -9.98 0.62 18.96
N THR A 140 -8.88 0.18 19.59
CA THR A 140 -8.65 -1.26 19.85
C THR A 140 -7.84 -1.47 21.13
N ILE A 141 -8.27 -0.90 22.24
CA ILE A 141 -8.09 -1.52 23.55
C ILE A 141 -9.41 -1.30 24.28
N LEU A 142 -10.21 -2.36 24.39
CA LEU A 142 -11.29 -2.61 25.37
C LEU A 142 -12.21 -3.68 24.78
N GLU A 143 -11.80 -4.95 24.85
CA GLU A 143 -12.70 -6.11 25.04
C GLU A 143 -11.89 -7.42 25.13
N SER A 144 -11.11 -7.56 26.19
CA SER A 144 -10.68 -8.88 26.67
C SER A 144 -10.28 -8.79 28.14
N ASP A 145 -11.24 -8.42 28.98
CA ASP A 145 -11.23 -8.78 30.41
C ASP A 145 -12.66 -8.83 30.95
N LYS A 146 -13.45 -9.73 30.35
CA LYS A 146 -14.60 -10.33 31.01
C LYS A 146 -14.45 -11.83 30.88
N ARG A 147 -13.93 -12.46 31.94
CA ARG A 147 -14.26 -13.79 32.49
C ARG A 147 -13.05 -14.38 33.19
N THR A 148 -12.98 -14.20 34.51
CA THR A 148 -12.82 -15.37 35.38
C THR A 148 -13.67 -15.16 36.62
N ASN A 149 -14.48 -16.18 36.86
CA ASN A 149 -15.38 -16.43 37.96
C ASN A 149 -14.62 -16.76 39.24
#